data_AF-A0A1H4CYV3-F1
#
_entry.id   AF-A0A1H4CYV3-F1
#
_cell.length_a   1.000
_cell.length_b   1.000
_cell.length_c   1.000
_cell.angle_alpha   90.00
_cell.angle_beta   90.00
_cell.angle_gamma   90.00
#
_symmetry.space_group_name_H-M   'P 1'
#
loop_
_entity.id
_entity.type
_entity.pdbx_description
1 polymer ?
#
loop_
_entity_poly.entity_id
_entity_poly.type
_entity_poly.pdbx_seq_one_letter_code
_entity_poly.pdbx_strand_id
1 'polypeptide(L)'
;MMTEMNEKIDYKALQQKALEQFKAGKSLVGKNGAFAPLIKQLLEAALEAELEEHIAKEEEPNRKNGKVRKTIKTADGQFELETSRDRNGSFEPELIKKRETVLAEQM
;
A
#
# COMPACT_ATOMS: atom_id res chain seq x y z
N MET A 1 6.67 20.73 5.09
CA MET A 1 6.80 19.98 3.82
C MET A 1 7.49 18.67 4.16
N MET A 2 6.75 17.57 4.23
CA MET A 2 7.36 16.23 4.33
C MET A 2 7.48 15.71 2.90
N THR A 3 8.67 15.88 2.33
CA THR A 3 9.04 15.30 1.05
C THR A 3 9.05 13.80 1.23
N GLU A 4 8.12 13.09 0.60
CA GLU A 4 8.18 11.65 0.49
C GLU A 4 9.48 11.30 -0.25
N MET A 5 10.42 10.68 0.47
CA MET A 5 11.56 10.04 -0.16
C MET A 5 11.00 8.86 -0.94
N ASN A 6 10.87 9.03 -2.26
CA ASN A 6 10.76 7.91 -3.17
C ASN A 6 12.11 7.17 -3.13
N GLU A 7 12.33 6.38 -2.08
CA GLU A 7 13.51 5.53 -1.97
C GLU A 7 13.43 4.51 -3.11
N LYS A 8 14.32 4.68 -4.09
CA LYS A 8 14.56 3.65 -5.10
C LYS A 8 14.88 2.35 -4.36
N ILE A 9 14.05 1.33 -4.54
CA ILE A 9 14.32 0.00 -3.98
C ILE A 9 15.67 -0.47 -4.48
N ASP A 10 16.63 -0.66 -3.58
CA ASP A 10 17.89 -1.33 -3.90
C ASP A 10 17.63 -2.84 -4.00
N TYR A 11 17.53 -3.32 -5.23
CA TYR A 11 17.29 -4.73 -5.53
C TYR A 11 18.37 -5.66 -4.95
N LYS A 12 19.62 -5.21 -4.85
CA LYS A 12 20.70 -6.02 -4.32
C LYS A 12 20.56 -6.18 -2.79
N ALA A 13 20.26 -5.08 -2.10
CA ALA A 13 19.99 -5.10 -0.67
C ALA A 13 18.73 -5.93 -0.34
N LEU A 14 17.68 -5.82 -1.18
CA LEU A 14 16.45 -6.61 -1.08
C LEU A 14 16.74 -8.10 -1.17
N GLN A 15 17.49 -8.53 -2.20
CA GLN A 15 17.87 -9.94 -2.40
C GLN A 15 18.66 -10.49 -1.21
N GLN A 16 19.62 -9.72 -0.70
CA GLN A 16 20.42 -10.13 0.45
C GLN A 16 19.56 -10.30 1.70
N LYS A 17 18.71 -9.31 2.02
CA LYS A 17 17.79 -9.37 3.16
C LYS A 17 16.80 -10.53 3.05
N ALA A 18 16.27 -10.77 1.85
CA ALA A 18 15.38 -11.89 1.59
C ALA A 18 16.07 -13.24 1.82
N LEU A 19 17.31 -13.40 1.35
CA LEU A 19 18.10 -14.61 1.56
C LEU A 19 18.41 -14.85 3.04
N GLU A 20 18.79 -13.81 3.78
CA GLU A 20 19.06 -13.88 5.22
C GLU A 20 17.81 -14.29 6.00
N GLN A 21 16.66 -13.69 5.71
CA GLN A 21 15.39 -14.02 6.36
C GLN A 21 14.91 -15.43 6.01
N PHE A 22 15.05 -15.82 4.74
CA PHE A 22 14.71 -17.16 4.27
C PHE A 22 15.54 -18.23 5.00
N LYS A 23 16.86 -18.03 5.10
CA LYS A 23 17.76 -18.92 5.87
C LYS A 23 17.41 -18.97 7.36
N ALA A 24 16.92 -17.86 7.92
CA ALA A 24 16.52 -17.76 9.32
C ALA A 24 15.08 -18.24 9.60
N GLY A 25 14.33 -18.70 8.59
CA GLY A 25 12.93 -19.11 8.73
C GLY A 25 11.98 -17.96 9.11
N LYS A 26 12.37 -16.70 8.85
CA LYS A 26 11.56 -15.52 9.13
C LYS A 26 10.64 -15.21 7.94
N SER A 27 9.45 -14.67 8.22
CA SER A 27 8.53 -14.23 7.15
C SER A 27 9.16 -13.12 6.29
N LEU A 28 8.99 -13.26 4.98
CA LEU A 28 9.46 -12.32 3.97
C LEU A 28 8.46 -11.19 3.70
N VAL A 29 7.20 -11.37 4.08
CA VAL A 29 6.06 -10.48 3.75
C VAL A 29 5.49 -9.75 4.97
N GLY A 30 5.90 -10.13 6.19
CA GLY A 30 5.52 -9.43 7.43
C GLY A 30 6.08 -8.01 7.54
N LYS A 31 5.73 -7.29 8.62
CA LYS A 31 6.12 -5.88 8.86
C LYS A 31 7.61 -5.60 8.61
N ASN A 32 8.48 -6.53 8.99
CA ASN A 32 9.94 -6.40 8.85
C ASN A 32 10.51 -7.26 7.71
N GLY A 33 9.63 -7.88 6.93
CA GLY A 33 9.97 -8.73 5.80
C GLY A 33 10.77 -7.98 4.74
N ALA A 34 11.53 -8.72 3.96
CA ALA A 34 12.27 -8.16 2.84
C ALA A 34 11.32 -7.48 1.84
N PHE A 35 10.17 -8.09 1.56
CA PHE A 35 9.21 -7.62 0.55
C PHE A 35 8.19 -6.60 1.06
N ALA A 36 8.14 -6.29 2.35
CA ALA A 36 7.19 -5.33 2.89
C ALA A 36 7.18 -3.97 2.18
N PRO A 37 8.34 -3.34 1.86
CA PRO A 37 8.35 -2.07 1.11
C PRO A 37 7.78 -2.21 -0.30
N LEU A 38 8.03 -3.35 -0.97
CA LEU A 38 7.52 -3.62 -2.31
C LEU A 38 6.00 -3.81 -2.32
N ILE A 39 5.49 -4.61 -1.37
CA ILE A 39 4.04 -4.82 -1.21
C ILE A 39 3.35 -3.51 -0.90
N LYS A 40 3.92 -2.70 0.00
CA LYS A 40 3.41 -1.36 0.31
C LYS A 40 3.30 -0.51 -0.96
N GLN A 41 4.38 -0.35 -1.72
CA GLN A 41 4.38 0.45 -2.94
C GLN A 41 3.39 -0.07 -3.99
N LEU A 42 3.28 -1.38 -4.15
CA LEU A 42 2.33 -1.99 -5.07
C LEU A 42 0.88 -1.64 -4.69
N LEU A 43 0.52 -1.79 -3.41
CA LEU A 43 -0.84 -1.51 -2.93
C LEU A 43 -1.16 -0.02 -3.02
N GLU A 44 -0.22 0.87 -2.67
CA GLU A 44 -0.41 2.32 -2.79
C GLU A 44 -0.61 2.73 -4.26
N ALA A 45 0.22 2.21 -5.18
CA ALA A 45 0.10 2.50 -6.61
C ALA A 45 -1.21 1.98 -7.20
N ALA A 46 -1.64 0.77 -6.82
CA ALA A 46 -2.90 0.21 -7.28
C ALA A 46 -4.11 1.03 -6.79
N LEU A 47 -4.14 1.44 -5.52
CA LEU A 47 -5.22 2.28 -4.97
C LEU A 47 -5.21 3.69 -5.56
N GLU A 48 -4.04 4.25 -5.88
CA GLU A 48 -3.95 5.52 -6.59
C GLU A 48 -4.50 5.43 -8.01
N ALA A 49 -4.22 4.33 -8.72
CA ALA A 49 -4.76 4.09 -10.06
C ALA A 49 -6.29 3.96 -10.06
N GLU A 50 -6.85 3.19 -9.11
CA GLU A 50 -8.31 3.08 -8.94
C GLU A 50 -8.97 4.45 -8.70
N LEU A 51 -8.35 5.29 -7.85
CA LEU A 51 -8.87 6.62 -7.55
C LEU A 51 -8.80 7.55 -8.78
N GLU A 52 -7.73 7.49 -9.55
CA GLU A 52 -7.59 8.27 -10.78
C GLU A 52 -8.64 7.88 -11.81
N GLU A 53 -8.89 6.59 -11.97
CA GLU A 53 -9.93 6.08 -12.85
C GLU A 53 -11.33 6.52 -12.39
N HIS A 54 -11.60 6.48 -11.07
CA HIS A 54 -12.86 6.96 -10.50
C HIS A 54 -13.09 8.44 -10.81
N ILE A 55 -12.10 9.30 -10.54
CA ILE A 55 -12.20 10.75 -10.79
C ILE A 55 -12.36 11.03 -12.29
N ALA A 56 -11.69 10.27 -13.17
CA ALA A 56 -11.77 10.47 -14.61
C ALA A 56 -13.15 10.09 -15.21
N LYS A 57 -13.89 9.19 -14.55
CA LYS A 57 -15.21 8.73 -14.99
C LYS A 57 -16.37 9.55 -14.41
N GLU A 58 -16.13 10.33 -13.35
CA GLU A 58 -17.18 11.12 -12.72
C GLU A 58 -17.62 12.30 -13.58
N GLU A 59 -18.94 12.48 -13.71
CA GLU A 59 -19.53 13.63 -14.39
C GLU A 59 -19.48 14.90 -13.53
N GLU A 60 -19.59 14.74 -12.20
CA GLU A 60 -19.48 15.86 -11.27
C GLU A 60 -18.02 16.25 -11.00
N PRO A 61 -17.70 17.54 -10.80
CA PRO A 61 -16.34 17.97 -10.49
C PRO A 61 -15.79 17.31 -9.21
N ASN A 62 -14.87 16.36 -9.36
CA ASN A 62 -14.14 15.75 -8.24
C ASN A 62 -12.62 15.91 -8.40
N ARG A 63 -11.90 15.74 -7.29
CA ARG A 63 -10.44 15.84 -7.24
C ARG A 63 -9.89 15.10 -6.02
N LYS A 64 -8.60 14.78 -6.04
CA LYS A 64 -7.89 14.23 -4.87
C LYS A 64 -7.92 15.25 -3.72
N ASN A 65 -8.17 14.77 -2.49
CA ASN A 65 -8.33 15.58 -1.29
C ASN A 65 -7.48 15.07 -0.11
N GLY A 66 -6.18 15.33 -0.22
CA GLY A 66 -5.19 14.92 0.78
C GLY A 66 -4.95 13.42 0.79
N LYS A 67 -4.16 12.98 1.77
CA LYS A 67 -3.80 11.59 1.98
C LYS A 67 -4.34 11.08 3.32
N VAL A 68 -4.72 9.80 3.35
CA VAL A 68 -5.23 9.10 4.52
C VAL A 68 -4.30 7.92 4.80
N ARG A 69 -3.99 7.73 6.08
CA ARG A 69 -3.21 6.58 6.55
C ARG A 69 -4.12 5.46 7.01
N LYS A 70 -3.77 4.24 6.64
CA LYS A 70 -4.51 3.04 7.01
C LYS A 70 -3.54 1.96 7.45
N THR A 71 -3.71 1.45 8.68
CA THR A 71 -2.92 0.33 9.19
C THR A 71 -3.57 -0.98 8.76
N ILE A 72 -2.84 -1.79 8.00
CA ILE A 72 -3.26 -3.09 7.51
C ILE A 72 -2.57 -4.18 8.33
N LYS A 73 -3.36 -5.17 8.76
CA LYS A 73 -2.92 -6.35 9.49
C LYS A 73 -2.81 -7.54 8.53
N THR A 74 -1.69 -8.23 8.60
CA THR A 74 -1.41 -9.49 7.90
C THR A 74 -1.09 -10.57 8.92
N ALA A 75 -1.01 -11.83 8.48
CA ALA A 75 -0.61 -12.96 9.33
C ALA A 75 0.75 -12.72 10.04
N ASP A 76 1.65 -12.00 9.37
CA ASP A 76 3.03 -11.78 9.80
C ASP A 76 3.29 -10.36 10.35
N GLY A 77 2.23 -9.59 10.65
CA GLY A 77 2.35 -8.30 11.34
C GLY A 77 1.42 -7.22 10.83
N GLN A 78 1.81 -5.96 10.98
CA GLN A 78 1.03 -4.81 10.51
C GLN A 78 1.92 -3.78 9.81
N PHE A 79 1.41 -3.16 8.75
CA PHE A 79 2.09 -2.08 8.05
C PHE A 79 1.12 -0.93 7.74
N GLU A 80 1.67 0.23 7.42
CA GLU A 80 0.89 1.43 7.12
C GLU A 80 0.89 1.69 5.62
N LEU A 81 -0.30 1.91 5.08
CA LEU A 81 -0.55 2.43 3.74
C LEU A 81 -0.91 3.91 3.83
N GLU A 82 -0.40 4.70 2.91
CA GLU A 82 -0.80 6.08 2.69
C GLU A 82 -1.43 6.23 1.31
N THR A 83 -2.71 6.60 1.27
CA THR A 83 -3.50 6.62 0.03
C THR A 83 -4.25 7.93 -0.10
N SER A 84 -4.44 8.40 -1.34
CA SER A 84 -5.27 9.58 -1.59
C SER A 84 -6.76 9.22 -1.44
N ARG A 85 -7.59 10.23 -1.16
CA ARG A 85 -9.06 10.11 -1.23
C ARG A 85 -9.64 11.11 -2.20
N ASP A 86 -10.86 10.88 -2.66
CA ASP A 86 -11.60 11.86 -3.44
C ASP A 86 -12.21 12.95 -2.53
N ARG A 87 -12.62 14.07 -3.13
CA ARG A 87 -13.18 15.21 -2.39
C ARG A 87 -14.64 14.98 -2.00
N ASN A 88 -15.39 14.31 -2.85
CA ASN A 88 -16.83 14.09 -2.67
C ASN A 88 -17.11 12.91 -1.72
N GLY A 89 -16.12 12.06 -1.45
CA GLY A 89 -16.23 10.87 -0.62
C GLY A 89 -16.95 9.70 -1.30
N SER A 90 -17.15 9.79 -2.62
CA SER A 90 -17.93 8.84 -3.44
C SER A 90 -17.11 7.63 -3.88
N PHE A 91 -15.78 7.73 -3.89
CA PHE A 91 -14.89 6.64 -4.32
C PHE A 91 -14.99 5.44 -3.39
N GLU A 92 -15.26 4.25 -3.92
CA GLU A 92 -15.24 2.97 -3.19
C GLU A 92 -14.14 2.06 -3.78
N PRO A 93 -12.97 1.92 -3.12
CA PRO A 93 -11.89 1.08 -3.63
C PRO A 93 -12.26 -0.41 -3.63
N GLU A 94 -11.81 -1.14 -4.65
CA GLU A 94 -12.07 -2.57 -4.80
C GLU A 94 -10.97 -3.41 -4.16
N LEU A 95 -9.70 -3.02 -4.34
CA LEU A 95 -8.55 -3.76 -3.82
C LEU A 95 -8.54 -3.85 -2.29
N ILE A 96 -8.80 -2.73 -1.61
CA ILE A 96 -8.92 -2.69 -0.14
C ILE A 96 -10.09 -1.80 0.24
N LYS A 97 -11.19 -2.41 0.66
CA LYS A 97 -12.45 -1.70 0.91
C LYS A 97 -12.32 -0.69 2.05
N LYS A 98 -13.25 0.27 2.09
CA LYS A 98 -13.35 1.21 3.21
C LYS A 98 -13.48 0.44 4.53
N ARG A 99 -12.69 0.86 5.53
CA ARG A 99 -12.63 0.28 6.89
C ARG A 99 -12.08 -1.16 6.98
N GLU A 100 -11.71 -1.80 5.87
CA GLU A 100 -11.10 -3.13 5.87
C GLU A 100 -9.66 -3.08 6.39
N THR A 101 -9.37 -3.68 7.54
CA THR A 101 -8.04 -3.57 8.20
C THR A 101 -7.24 -4.87 8.19
N VAL A 102 -7.76 -5.92 7.57
CA VAL A 102 -7.17 -7.26 7.56
C VAL A 102 -7.01 -7.69 6.12
N LEU A 103 -5.78 -7.99 5.70
CA LEU A 103 -5.46 -8.47 4.34
C LEU A 103 -5.42 -10.01 4.27
N ALA A 104 -5.77 -10.69 5.36
CA ALA A 104 -5.47 -12.11 5.61
C ALA A 104 -6.20 -13.10 4.68
N GLU A 105 -7.08 -12.65 3.80
CA GLU A 105 -7.89 -13.52 2.93
C GLU A 105 -7.47 -13.45 1.46
N GLN A 106 -6.48 -12.62 1.10
CA GLN A 106 -6.06 -12.38 -0.29
C GLN A 106 -4.55 -12.56 -0.56
N MET A 107 -3.77 -13.06 0.41
CA MET A 107 -2.35 -13.40 0.25
C MET A 107 -1.99 -14.77 0.82
#